data_AF-A0A7W1SRS6-F1
#
_entry.id   AF-A0A7W1SRS6-F1
#
_cell.length_a   1.000
_cell.length_b   1.000
_cell.length_c   1.000
_cell.angle_alpha   90.00
_cell.angle_beta   90.00
_cell.angle_gamma   90.00
#
_symmetry.space_group_name_H-M   'P 1'
#
loop_
_entity.id
_entity.type
_entity.pdbx_description
1 polymer ?
#
loop_
_entity_poly.entity_id
_entity_poly.type
_entity_poly.pdbx_seq_one_letter_code
_entity_poly.pdbx_strand_id
1 'polypeptide(L)' 'MTIQQVKQRFAIIGDNPVLNRAIDIAMQVAPTDLSVLITGESGTGKEVMPQIVHKLSARKHG' A
#
# COMPACT_ATOMS: atom_id res chain seq x y z
N MET A 1 -5.29 -9.90 6.30
CA MET A 1 -6.00 -8.62 6.05
C MET A 1 -6.51 -8.66 4.62
N THR A 2 -7.75 -8.24 4.35
CA THR A 2 -8.29 -8.21 2.98
C THR A 2 -8.00 -6.86 2.31
N ILE A 3 -8.07 -6.78 0.98
CA ILE A 3 -7.92 -5.52 0.24
C ILE A 3 -8.95 -4.48 0.75
N GLN A 4 -10.18 -4.90 1.02
CA GLN A 4 -11.22 -4.00 1.52
C GLN A 4 -10.89 -3.39 2.90
N GLN A 5 -10.31 -4.18 3.80
CA GLN A 5 -9.86 -3.69 5.11
C GLN A 5 -8.71 -2.68 4.97
N VAL A 6 -7.79 -2.90 4.03
CA VAL A 6 -6.71 -1.94 3.74
C VAL A 6 -7.30 -0.65 3.18
N LYS A 7 -8.19 -0.73 2.19
CA LYS A 7 -8.84 0.46 1.63
C LYS A 7 -9.53 1.31 2.70
N GLN A 8 -10.30 0.68 3.58
CA GLN A 8 -10.96 1.37 4.70
C GLN A 8 -9.94 2.01 5.67
N ARG A 9 -8.88 1.28 6.03
CA ARG A 9 -7.86 1.77 6.98
C ARG A 9 -7.09 2.98 6.48
N PHE A 10 -6.83 3.06 5.18
CA PHE A 10 -6.03 4.12 4.56
C PHE A 10 -6.87 5.10 3.74
N ALA A 11 -8.19 5.11 3.94
CA ALA A 11 -9.14 5.99 3.26
C ALA A 11 -9.02 5.97 1.72
N ILE A 12 -8.69 4.80 1.15
CA ILE A 12 -8.61 4.61 -0.31
C ILE A 12 -10.01 4.38 -0.85
N ILE A 13 -10.41 5.19 -1.83
CA ILE A 13 -11.70 5.11 -2.49
C ILE A 13 -11.52 4.56 -3.91
N GLY A 14 -12.45 3.71 -4.33
CA GLY A 14 -12.50 3.14 -5.68
C GLY A 14 -12.28 1.63 -5.72
N ASP A 15 -12.63 1.01 -6.85
CA ASP A 15 -12.55 -0.44 -7.05
C ASP A 15 -11.89 -0.83 -8.38
N ASN A 16 -10.89 -0.06 -8.80
CA ASN A 16 -10.16 -0.38 -10.01
C ASN A 16 -9.27 -1.63 -9.79
N PRO A 17 -9.27 -2.63 -10.71
CA PRO A 17 -8.43 -3.81 -10.59
C PRO A 17 -6.92 -3.52 -10.49
N VAL A 18 -6.44 -2.47 -11.17
CA VAL A 18 -5.02 -2.07 -11.12
C VAL A 18 -4.66 -1.51 -9.75
N LEU A 19 -5.56 -0.73 -9.14
CA LEU A 19 -5.39 -0.25 -7.77
C LEU A 19 -5.39 -1.42 -6.78
N ASN A 20 -6.34 -2.36 -6.93
CA ASN A 20 -6.43 -3.55 -6.09
C ASN A 20 -5.14 -4.38 -6.16
N ARG A 21 -4.59 -4.56 -7.36
CA ARG A 21 -3.31 -5.24 -7.58
C ARG A 21 -2.14 -4.51 -6.91
N ALA A 22 -2.09 -3.18 -7.00
CA ALA A 22 -1.03 -2.40 -6.38
C ALA A 22 -1.07 -2.50 -4.84
N ILE A 23 -2.28 -2.49 -4.25
CA ILE A 23 -2.48 -2.72 -2.81
C ILE A 23 -2.04 -4.13 -2.42
N ASP A 24 -2.40 -5.14 -3.21
CA ASP A 24 -2.02 -6.53 -2.97
C ASP A 24 -0.49 -6.72 -2.97
N ILE A 25 0.19 -6.13 -3.96
CA ILE A 25 1.67 -6.11 -4.01
C ILE A 25 2.24 -5.43 -2.75
N ALA A 26 1.70 -4.27 -2.34
CA ALA A 26 2.15 -3.58 -1.14
C ALA A 26 1.99 -4.44 0.12
N MET A 27 0.89 -5.19 0.25
CA MET A 27 0.67 -6.13 1.35
C MET A 27 1.65 -7.29 1.35
N GLN A 28 2.00 -7.82 0.16
CA GLN A 28 2.96 -8.93 0.03
C GLN A 28 4.39 -8.51 0.34
N VAL A 29 4.82 -7.30 -0.04
CA VAL A 29 6.19 -6.83 0.19
C VAL A 29 6.40 -6.27 1.59
N ALA A 30 5.34 -5.75 2.24
CA ALA A 30 5.41 -5.15 3.58
C ALA A 30 6.14 -5.99 4.65
N PRO A 31 5.92 -7.31 4.79
CA PRO A 31 6.61 -8.12 5.81
C PRO A 31 8.09 -8.42 5.48
N THR A 32 8.59 -8.03 4.31
CA THR A 32 9.97 -8.32 3.87
C THR A 32 10.95 -7.20 4.19
N ASP A 33 12.25 -7.47 4.09
CA ASP A 33 13.32 -6.46 4.19
C ASP A 33 13.79 -5.95 2.81
N LEU A 34 12.90 -5.94 1.83
CA LEU A 34 13.23 -5.45 0.49
C LEU A 34 13.06 -3.93 0.42
N SER A 35 13.93 -3.28 -0.34
CA SER A 35 13.72 -1.88 -0.73
C SER A 35 12.58 -1.81 -1.76
N VAL A 36 11.61 -0.91 -1.52
CA VAL A 36 10.43 -0.74 -2.38
C VAL A 36 10.51 0.61 -3.08
N LEU A 37 10.42 0.60 -4.41
CA LEU A 37 10.27 1.81 -5.24
C LEU A 37 8.80 2.02 -5.57
N ILE A 38 8.28 3.21 -5.29
CA ILE A 38 6.89 3.59 -5.57
C ILE A 38 6.90 4.70 -6.62
N THR A 39 6.28 4.43 -7.76
CA THR A 39 6.24 5.31 -8.93
C THR A 39 4.81 5.75 -9.23
N GLY A 40 4.67 6.92 -9.84
CA GLY A 40 3.38 7.45 -10.28
C GLY A 40 3.50 8.92 -10.65
N GLU A 41 2.59 9.38 -11.50
CA GLU A 41 2.52 10.77 -11.91
C GLU A 41 2.23 11.72 -10.73
N SER A 42 2.36 13.02 -10.98
CA SER A 42 1.98 14.02 -9.98
C SER A 42 0.46 13.97 -9.72
N GLY A 43 0.05 14.03 -8.45
CA GLY A 43 -1.37 14.05 -8.08
C GLY A 43 -2.09 12.69 -8.05
N THR A 44 -1.40 11.56 -8.26
CA THR A 44 -2.05 10.22 -8.27
C THR A 44 -2.21 9.57 -6.89
N GLY A 45 -1.93 10.29 -5.79
CA GLY A 45 -2.06 9.76 -4.44
C GLY A 45 -1.00 8.72 -4.04
N LYS A 46 0.19 8.75 -4.66
CA LYS A 46 1.26 7.76 -4.42
C LYS A 46 1.78 7.75 -2.98
N GLU A 47 1.51 8.79 -2.19
CA GLU A 47 1.86 8.92 -0.78
C GLU A 47 1.14 7.93 0.14
N VAL A 48 0.00 7.35 -0.29
CA VAL A 48 -0.73 6.36 0.49
C VAL A 48 -0.03 5.00 0.47
N MET A 49 0.61 4.64 -0.65
CA MET A 49 1.22 3.32 -0.81
C MET A 49 2.42 3.08 0.14
N PRO A 50 3.35 4.03 0.36
CA PRO A 50 4.41 3.89 1.36
C PRO A 50 3.85 3.71 2.77
N GLN A 51 2.72 4.36 3.10
CA GLN A 51 2.08 4.22 4.40
C GLN A 51 1.52 2.81 4.60
N ILE A 52 0.93 2.22 3.56
CA ILE A 52 0.49 0.81 3.59
C ILE A 52 1.69 -0.09 3.88
N VAL A 53 2.76 0.02 3.08
CA VAL A 53 3.96 -0.81 3.22
C VAL A 53 4.54 -0.68 4.63
N HIS A 54 4.78 0.54 5.09
CA HIS A 54 5.38 0.77 6.40
C HIS A 54 4.50 0.27 7.55
N LYS A 55 3.19 0.59 7.56
CA LYS A 55 2.28 0.20 8.67
C LYS A 55 2.00 -1.30 8.73
N LEU A 56 2.16 -2.03 7.63
CA LEU A 56 2.03 -3.49 7.58
C LEU A 56 3.37 -4.22 7.76
N SER A 57 4.50 -3.50 7.75
CA SER A 57 5.82 -4.09 7.96
C SER A 57 6.13 -4.42 9.42
N ALA A 58 7.17 -5.24 9.62
CA ALA A 58 7.74 -5.50 10.94
C ALA A 58 8.32 -4.22 11.61
N ARG A 59 8.61 -3.18 10.82
CA ARG A 59 9.23 -1.92 11.25
C ARG A 59 8.23 -0.82 11.59
N LYS A 60 6.93 -1.13 11.66
CA LYS A 60 5.84 -0.14 11.87
C LYS A 60 5.90 0.67 13.17
N HIS A 61 6.77 0.29 14.12
CA HIS A 61 6.98 0.97 15.40
C HIS A 61 8.36 1.63 15.53
N GLY A 62 9.17 1.56 14.48
CA GLY A 62 10.46 2.25 14.40
C GLY A 62 10.31 3.71 14.00
#